data_AF-A0A0B5HP89-F1
#
_entry.id   AF-A0A0B5HP89-F1
#
_cell.length_a   1.000
_cell.length_b   1.000
_cell.length_c   1.000
_cell.angle_alpha   90.00
_cell.angle_beta   90.00
_cell.angle_gamma   90.00
#
_symmetry.space_group_name_H-M   'P 1'
#
loop_
_entity.id
_entity.type
_entity.pdbx_description
1 polymer ?
#
loop_
_entity_poly.entity_id
_entity_poly.type
_entity_poly.pdbx_seq_one_letter_code
_entity_poly.pdbx_strand_id
1 'polypeptide(L)'
;MVVELIVVMEAVNVLLLIFLLKVYVQNYIQMKSGFSLGLILFSLILLLQNVMAGYFHFAMVDYYSVEAMGQSTALTILETVALAVLAWVTWRE
;
A
#
# COMPACT_ATOMS: atom_id res chain seq x y z
N MET A 1 5.26 -4.15 20.42
CA MET A 1 4.10 -3.28 20.16
C MET A 1 4.23 -2.42 18.91
N VAL A 2 5.10 -1.40 18.83
CA VAL A 2 5.13 -0.51 17.64
C VAL A 2 5.58 -1.23 16.36
N VAL A 3 6.64 -2.07 16.43
CA VAL A 3 7.08 -2.90 15.29
C VAL A 3 5.94 -3.79 14.77
N GLU A 4 5.18 -4.41 15.67
CA GLU A 4 4.10 -5.35 15.32
C GLU A 4 2.96 -4.64 14.60
N LEU A 5 2.64 -3.39 15.00
CA LEU A 5 1.61 -2.59 14.36
C LEU A 5 2.00 -2.20 12.93
N ILE A 6 3.24 -1.76 12.72
CA ILE A 6 3.74 -1.36 11.40
C ILE A 6 3.68 -2.54 10.43
N VAL A 7 4.19 -3.71 10.84
CA VAL A 7 4.23 -4.90 9.98
C VAL A 7 2.82 -5.36 9.59
N VAL A 8 1.87 -5.30 10.53
CA VAL A 8 0.46 -5.62 10.24
C VAL A 8 -0.13 -4.62 9.24
N MET A 9 0.13 -3.32 9.40
CA MET A 9 -0.38 -2.30 8.48
C MET A 9 0.25 -2.38 7.09
N GLU A 10 1.55 -2.62 6.99
CA GLU A 10 2.23 -2.86 5.71
C GLU A 10 1.63 -4.08 5.00
N ALA A 11 1.34 -5.16 5.72
CA ALA A 11 0.67 -6.33 5.16
C ALA A 11 -0.76 -5.99 4.67
N VAL A 12 -1.51 -5.17 5.42
CA VAL A 12 -2.83 -4.68 5.01
C VAL A 12 -2.74 -3.85 3.73
N ASN A 13 -1.76 -2.95 3.63
CA ASN A 13 -1.54 -2.13 2.43
C ASN A 13 -1.27 -3.00 1.21
N VAL A 14 -0.39 -3.99 1.34
CA VAL A 14 -0.08 -4.95 0.27
C VAL A 14 -1.35 -5.68 -0.19
N LEU A 15 -2.18 -6.16 0.75
CA LEU A 15 -3.44 -6.84 0.41
C LEU A 15 -4.44 -5.91 -0.30
N LEU A 16 -4.59 -4.67 0.18
CA LEU A 16 -5.43 -3.66 -0.47
C LEU A 16 -4.95 -3.35 -1.89
N LEU A 17 -3.63 -3.21 -2.07
CA LEU A 17 -3.04 -2.94 -3.38
C LEU A 17 -3.22 -4.10 -4.36
N ILE A 18 -3.09 -5.35 -3.90
CA ILE A 18 -3.38 -6.53 -4.74
C ILE A 18 -4.85 -6.54 -5.15
N PHE A 19 -5.76 -6.25 -4.22
CA PHE A 19 -7.20 -6.16 -4.51
C PHE A 19 -7.50 -5.07 -5.55
N LEU A 20 -7.00 -3.86 -5.33
CA LEU A 20 -7.17 -2.72 -6.24
C LEU A 20 -6.59 -3.01 -7.62
N LEU A 21 -5.38 -3.55 -7.69
CA LEU A 21 -4.72 -3.92 -8.94
C LEU A 21 -5.58 -4.91 -9.72
N LYS A 22 -6.16 -5.91 -9.07
CA LYS A 22 -7.05 -6.88 -9.72
C LYS A 22 -8.27 -6.18 -10.33
N VAL A 23 -8.92 -5.27 -9.61
CA VAL A 23 -10.08 -4.52 -10.12
C VAL A 23 -9.67 -3.63 -11.29
N TYR A 24 -8.55 -2.91 -11.19
CA TYR A 24 -8.10 -2.03 -12.25
C TYR A 24 -7.70 -2.77 -13.52
N VAL A 25 -7.08 -3.95 -13.41
CA VAL A 25 -6.80 -4.83 -14.55
C VAL A 25 -8.10 -5.29 -15.21
N GLN A 26 -9.10 -5.70 -14.42
CA GLN A 26 -10.41 -6.09 -14.97
C GLN A 26 -11.07 -4.92 -15.71
N ASN A 27 -11.08 -3.72 -15.12
CA ASN A 27 -11.65 -2.53 -15.72
C ASN A 27 -10.88 -2.10 -16.99
N TYR A 28 -9.55 -2.22 -16.99
CA TYR A 28 -8.74 -1.95 -18.17
C TYR A 28 -9.05 -2.93 -19.31
N ILE A 29 -9.24 -4.21 -19.03
CA ILE A 29 -9.59 -5.19 -20.07
C ILE A 29 -10.97 -4.88 -20.68
N GLN A 30 -11.93 -4.43 -19.87
CA GLN A 30 -13.29 -4.13 -20.32
C GLN A 30 -13.40 -2.79 -21.05
N MET A 31 -12.82 -1.73 -20.50
CA MET A 31 -13.01 -0.36 -20.98
C MET A 31 -11.83 0.16 -21.82
N LYS A 32 -10.66 -0.48 -21.71
CA LYS A 32 -9.38 -0.06 -22.32
C LYS A 32 -9.05 1.42 -22.10
N SER A 33 -9.44 1.96 -20.94
CA SER A 33 -9.26 3.37 -20.63
C SER A 33 -7.82 3.67 -20.20
N GLY A 34 -7.29 4.83 -20.63
CA GLY A 34 -5.99 5.32 -20.17
C GLY A 34 -5.96 5.59 -18.66
N PHE A 35 -7.11 5.92 -18.07
CA PHE A 35 -7.25 6.15 -16.63
C PHE A 35 -7.00 4.86 -15.82
N SER A 36 -7.61 3.74 -16.22
CA SER A 36 -7.40 2.44 -15.59
C SER A 36 -5.95 1.97 -15.72
N LEU A 37 -5.30 2.25 -16.85
CA LEU A 37 -3.87 1.97 -17.01
C LEU A 37 -3.01 2.78 -16.03
N GLY A 38 -3.33 4.07 -15.84
CA GLY A 38 -2.68 4.92 -14.84
C GLY A 38 -2.82 4.35 -13.42
N LEU A 39 -4.02 3.89 -13.05
CA LEU A 39 -4.28 3.26 -11.75
C LEU A 39 -3.55 1.92 -11.57
N ILE A 40 -3.42 1.12 -12.63
CA ILE A 40 -2.62 -0.12 -12.62
C ILE A 40 -1.15 0.21 -12.31
N LEU A 41 -0.55 1.14 -13.06
CA LEU A 41 0.85 1.52 -12.89
C LEU A 41 1.11 2.12 -11.51
N PHE A 42 0.20 3.00 -11.05
CA PHE A 42 0.23 3.56 -9.70
C PHE A 42 0.22 2.46 -8.64
N SER A 43 -0.72 1.52 -8.73
CA SER A 43 -0.86 0.43 -7.76
C SER A 43 0.35 -0.50 -7.77
N LEU A 44 0.94 -0.77 -8.93
CA LEU A 44 2.16 -1.59 -9.04
C LEU A 44 3.38 -0.93 -8.39
N ILE A 45 3.59 0.36 -8.65
CA ILE A 45 4.70 1.12 -8.05
C ILE A 45 4.53 1.19 -6.54
N LEU A 46 3.31 1.47 -6.06
CA LEU A 46 3.02 1.57 -4.64
C LEU A 46 3.13 0.21 -3.94
N LEU A 47 2.74 -0.88 -4.61
CA LEU A 47 2.94 -2.25 -4.13
C LEU A 47 4.43 -2.57 -3.96
N LEU A 48 5.24 -2.22 -4.94
CA LEU A 48 6.69 -2.38 -4.85
C LEU A 48 7.27 -1.58 -3.68
N GLN A 49 6.84 -0.33 -3.51
CA GLN A 49 7.29 0.52 -2.40
C GLN A 49 6.89 -0.05 -1.03
N ASN A 50 5.68 -0.59 -0.85
CA ASN A 50 5.27 -1.23 0.42
C ASN A 50 6.07 -2.51 0.71
N VAL A 51 6.27 -3.35 -0.30
CA VAL A 51 7.06 -4.58 -0.14
C VAL A 51 8.51 -4.24 0.24
N MET A 52 9.10 -3.24 -0.41
CA MET A 52 10.44 -2.76 -0.07
C MET A 52 10.49 -2.13 1.32
N ALA A 53 9.48 -1.34 1.71
CA ALA A 53 9.40 -0.75 3.03
C ALA A 53 9.39 -1.82 4.12
N GLY A 54 8.52 -2.83 4.00
CA GLY A 54 8.47 -3.92 4.97
C GLY A 54 9.73 -4.76 5.01
N TYR A 55 10.37 -5.01 3.86
CA TYR A 55 11.67 -5.68 3.82
C TYR A 55 12.75 -4.86 4.54
N PHE A 56 12.84 -3.55 4.30
CA PHE A 56 13.83 -2.70 4.95
C PHE A 56 13.56 -2.54 6.44
N HIS A 57 12.30 -2.39 6.85
CA HIS A 57 11.93 -2.35 8.27
C HIS A 57 12.36 -3.62 8.98
N PHE A 58 12.08 -4.78 8.40
CA PHE A 58 12.46 -6.06 8.97
C PHE A 58 13.98 -6.24 9.01
N ALA A 59 14.66 -5.94 7.90
CA ALA A 59 16.11 -6.12 7.77
C ALA A 59 16.92 -5.13 8.63
N MET A 60 16.38 -3.95 8.90
CA MET A 60 17.08 -2.87 9.60
C MET A 60 16.48 -2.52 10.96
N VAL A 61 15.57 -3.36 11.50
CA VAL A 61 14.82 -3.05 12.73
C VAL A 61 15.73 -2.64 13.90
N ASP A 62 16.90 -3.27 14.03
CA ASP A 62 17.86 -3.03 15.11
C ASP A 62 18.61 -1.68 14.97
N TYR A 63 18.51 -1.02 13.81
CA TYR A 63 19.18 0.24 13.51
C TYR A 63 18.24 1.45 13.59
N TYR A 64 16.93 1.24 13.80
CA TYR A 64 15.96 2.33 13.89
C TYR A 64 15.93 2.96 15.28
N SER A 65 15.99 4.30 15.34
CA SER A 65 15.67 5.03 16.57
C SER A 65 14.17 5.01 16.85
N VAL A 66 13.76 5.22 18.10
CA VAL A 66 12.34 5.27 18.48
C VAL A 66 11.60 6.37 17.71
N GLU A 67 12.25 7.50 17.46
CA GLU A 67 11.70 8.61 16.67
C GLU A 67 11.51 8.22 15.20
N ALA A 68 12.51 7.53 14.60
CA ALA A 68 12.43 7.06 13.22
C ALA A 68 11.29 6.04 13.04
N MET A 69 11.11 5.14 14.01
CA MET A 69 9.97 4.21 14.04
C MET A 69 8.63 4.93 14.13
N GLY A 70 8.53 5.98 14.97
CA GLY A 70 7.32 6.78 15.12
C GLY A 70 6.94 7.50 13.82
N GLN A 71 7.92 8.08 13.13
CA GLN A 71 7.72 8.72 11.83
C GLN A 71 7.24 7.72 10.78
N SER A 72 7.88 6.54 10.70
CA SER A 72 7.46 5.52 9.75
C SER A 72 6.05 5.00 10.05
N THR A 73 5.69 4.83 11.32
CA THR A 73 4.33 4.42 11.72
C THR A 73 3.28 5.41 11.21
N ALA A 74 3.53 6.71 11.35
CA ALA A 74 2.60 7.75 10.89
C ALA A 74 2.41 7.72 9.36
N LEU A 75 3.49 7.50 8.61
CA LEU A 75 3.43 7.35 7.15
C LEU A 75 2.65 6.10 6.74
N THR A 76 2.90 4.96 7.38
CA THR A 76 2.18 3.70 7.11
C THR A 76 0.69 3.83 7.41
N ILE A 77 0.31 4.49 8.51
CA ILE A 77 -1.10 4.76 8.85
C ILE A 77 -1.76 5.61 7.76
N LEU A 78 -1.11 6.71 7.37
CA LEU A 78 -1.65 7.62 6.36
C LEU A 78 -1.88 6.90 5.02
N GLU A 79 -0.92 6.08 4.62
CA GLU A 79 -1.02 5.25 3.43
C GLU A 79 -2.17 4.24 3.53
N THR A 80 -2.31 3.57 4.67
CA THR A 80 -3.42 2.63 4.91
C THR A 80 -4.77 3.32 4.74
N VAL A 81 -4.92 4.52 5.30
CA VAL A 81 -6.14 5.33 5.16
C VAL A 81 -6.36 5.71 3.68
N ALA A 82 -5.32 6.14 2.97
CA ALA A 82 -5.43 6.49 1.56
C ALA A 82 -5.87 5.30 0.69
N LEU A 83 -5.28 4.12 0.90
CA LEU A 83 -5.66 2.89 0.20
C LEU A 83 -7.06 2.41 0.56
N ALA A 84 -7.47 2.53 1.82
CA ALA A 84 -8.82 2.19 2.25
C ALA A 84 -9.86 3.10 1.57
N VAL A 85 -9.59 4.41 1.48
CA VAL A 85 -10.46 5.34 0.75
C VAL A 85 -10.52 4.98 -0.73
N LEU A 86 -9.37 4.68 -1.35
CA LEU A 86 -9.30 4.31 -2.77
C LEU A 86 -10.06 3.00 -3.05
N ALA A 87 -9.91 2.00 -2.18
CA ALA A 87 -10.65 0.74 -2.23
C ALA A 87 -12.16 0.95 -2.06
N TRP A 88 -12.57 1.81 -1.12
CA TRP A 88 -13.97 2.15 -0.91
C TRP A 88 -14.60 2.83 -2.14
N VAL A 89 -13.92 3.81 -2.74
CA VAL A 89 -14.39 4.45 -3.98
C VAL A 89 -14.47 3.42 -5.10
N THR A 90 -13.43 2.59 -5.26
CA THR A 90 -13.37 1.55 -6.30
C THR A 90 -14.47 0.49 -6.16
N TRP A 91 -14.88 0.16 -4.94
CA TRP A 91 -16.01 -0.76 -4.70
C TRP A 91 -17.35 -0.11 -5.03
N ARG A 92 -17.47 1.20 -4.79
CA ARG A 92 -18.73 1.92 -4.93
C ARG A 92 -19.10 2.23 -6.38
N GLU A 93 -18.11 2.36 -7.26
CA GLU A 93 -18.31 2.48 -8.72
C GLU A 93 -18.67 1.14 -9.36
#